data_AF-W2GK35-F1
#
_entry.id   AF-W2GK35-F1
#
_cell.length_a   1.000
_cell.length_b   1.000
_cell.length_c   1.000
_cell.angle_alpha   90.00
_cell.angle_beta   90.00
_cell.angle_gamma   90.00
#
_symmetry.space_group_name_H-M   'P 1'
#
loop_
_entity.id
_entity.type
_entity.pdbx_description
1 polymer ?
#
loop_
_entity_poly.entity_id
_entity_poly.type
_entity_poly.pdbx_seq_one_letter_code
_entity_poly.pdbx_strand_id
1 'polypeptide(L)'
;MVSSPLPSSTLDALAPPFYPSMTWYPAITDDYYLERPHSPGKAGFVIADPVEPLAEIPDEELFDPAYYPLTATEMLELEQVDEINEILAELDLMESHQELHHKLTQKTRELRSSSDVDAEIYSMMAKAAKAKSFSSKQIHLQKKNSFHAKRNMRSALHQPRSVK
;
A
#
# COMPACT_ATOMS: atom_id res chain seq x y z
N MET A 1 55.00 12.92 -1.92
CA MET A 1 54.75 14.03 -2.87
C MET A 1 55.71 13.88 -4.03
N VAL A 2 55.20 13.57 -5.23
CA VAL A 2 55.93 13.76 -6.50
C VAL A 2 54.87 14.18 -7.52
N SER A 3 54.75 15.48 -7.76
CA SER A 3 53.90 16.00 -8.83
C SER A 3 54.65 15.86 -10.14
N SER A 4 54.17 15.00 -11.04
CA SER A 4 54.68 14.94 -12.41
C SER A 4 54.38 16.27 -13.12
N PRO A 5 55.33 16.87 -13.86
CA PRO A 5 55.06 18.08 -14.62
C PRO A 5 54.04 17.77 -15.71
N LEU A 6 52.94 18.53 -15.77
CA LEU A 6 51.98 18.41 -16.87
C LEU A 6 52.70 18.76 -18.18
N PRO A 7 52.54 17.96 -19.25
CA PRO A 7 53.08 18.32 -20.55
C PRO A 7 52.46 19.64 -21.01
N SER A 8 53.28 20.57 -21.48
CA SER A 8 52.81 21.82 -22.10
C SER A 8 51.98 21.47 -23.34
N SER A 9 50.66 21.64 -23.26
CA SER A 9 49.76 21.49 -24.39
C SER A 9 49.87 22.75 -25.25
N THR A 10 50.46 22.62 -26.44
CA THR A 10 50.54 23.70 -27.42
C THR A 10 49.50 23.41 -28.50
N LEU A 11 48.51 24.28 -28.65
CA LEU A 11 47.45 24.17 -29.66
C LEU A 11 48.00 24.65 -31.01
N ASP A 12 48.13 23.74 -31.98
CA ASP A 12 48.54 24.08 -33.33
C ASP A 12 47.34 24.62 -34.12
N ALA A 13 47.25 25.95 -34.24
CA ALA A 13 46.15 26.63 -34.91
C ALA A 13 46.15 26.44 -36.45
N LEU A 14 47.21 25.87 -37.02
CA LEU A 14 47.32 25.57 -38.45
C LEU A 14 47.19 24.07 -38.75
N ALA A 15 46.82 23.25 -37.74
CA ALA A 15 46.60 21.83 -37.96
C ALA A 15 45.48 21.62 -39.00
N PRO A 16 45.69 20.74 -40.00
CA PRO A 16 44.63 20.39 -40.94
C PRO A 16 43.44 19.79 -40.18
N PRO A 17 42.20 19.99 -40.67
CA PRO A 17 41.02 19.45 -40.01
C PRO A 17 41.17 17.93 -39.81
N PHE A 18 40.99 17.49 -38.56
CA PHE A 18 41.00 16.07 -38.23
C PHE A 18 39.76 15.41 -38.83
N TYR A 19 39.98 14.58 -39.85
CA TYR A 19 38.95 13.68 -40.35
C TYR A 19 39.13 12.35 -39.62
N PRO A 20 38.25 11.99 -38.67
CA PRO A 20 38.26 10.64 -38.15
C PRO A 20 37.98 9.69 -39.33
N SER A 21 38.95 8.87 -39.70
CA SER A 21 38.69 7.75 -40.59
C SER A 21 37.73 6.83 -39.85
N MET A 22 36.46 6.84 -40.23
CA MET A 22 35.47 5.87 -39.77
C MET A 22 35.77 4.52 -40.44
N THR A 23 36.96 3.98 -40.19
CA THR A 23 37.19 2.56 -40.41
C THR A 23 36.41 1.88 -39.32
N TRP A 24 35.26 1.30 -39.69
CA TRP A 24 34.69 0.23 -38.88
C TRP A 24 35.78 -0.82 -38.83
N TYR A 25 36.52 -0.87 -37.73
CA TYR A 25 37.32 -2.04 -37.43
C TYR A 25 36.37 -3.24 -37.48
N PRO A 26 36.85 -4.43 -37.93
CA PRO A 26 36.04 -5.63 -37.89
C PRO A 26 35.38 -5.73 -36.51
N ALA A 27 34.12 -6.17 -36.47
CA ALA A 27 33.39 -6.39 -35.22
C ALA A 27 34.35 -7.07 -34.25
N ILE A 28 34.60 -6.43 -33.11
CA ILE A 28 35.56 -6.92 -32.13
C ILE A 28 34.94 -8.20 -31.57
N THR A 29 35.37 -9.35 -32.09
CA THR A 29 34.96 -10.66 -31.62
C THR A 29 35.72 -11.00 -30.34
N ASP A 30 35.16 -11.89 -29.51
CA ASP A 30 35.77 -12.27 -28.23
C ASP A 30 37.25 -12.71 -28.37
N ASP A 31 37.60 -13.33 -29.49
CA ASP A 31 38.97 -13.73 -29.84
C ASP A 31 39.96 -12.55 -29.83
N TYR A 32 39.52 -11.35 -30.18
CA TYR A 32 40.33 -10.13 -30.15
C TYR A 32 40.78 -9.74 -28.74
N TYR A 33 40.00 -10.09 -27.72
CA TYR A 33 40.32 -9.81 -26.32
C TYR A 33 41.21 -10.87 -25.67
N LEU A 34 41.22 -12.11 -26.19
CA LEU A 34 42.12 -13.17 -25.70
C LEU A 34 43.59 -12.89 -26.02
N GLU A 35 43.88 -12.20 -27.13
CA GLU A 35 45.27 -11.93 -27.55
C GLU A 35 45.90 -10.70 -26.86
N ARG A 36 45.13 -9.92 -26.08
CA ARG A 36 45.68 -8.75 -25.40
C ARG A 36 46.41 -9.12 -24.11
N PRO A 37 47.62 -8.59 -23.85
CA PRO A 37 48.25 -8.74 -22.55
C PRO A 37 47.40 -8.06 -21.47
N HIS A 38 46.90 -8.84 -20.52
CA HIS A 38 46.10 -8.37 -19.37
C HIS A 38 46.91 -7.59 -18.31
N SER A 39 48.18 -7.30 -18.56
CA SER A 39 49.03 -6.53 -17.66
C SER A 39 49.29 -5.12 -18.21
N PRO A 40 49.21 -4.06 -17.39
CA PRO A 40 49.40 -2.70 -17.88
C PRO A 40 50.85 -2.52 -18.34
N GLY A 41 51.05 -2.25 -19.63
CA GLY A 41 52.34 -1.84 -20.15
C GLY A 41 52.75 -0.44 -19.64
N LYS A 42 54.01 -0.07 -19.90
CA LYS A 42 54.68 1.16 -19.40
C LYS A 42 54.00 2.49 -19.81
N ALA A 43 53.09 2.47 -20.78
CA ALA A 43 52.23 3.59 -21.16
C ALA A 43 50.77 3.17 -20.98
N GLY A 44 50.33 3.16 -19.72
CA GLY A 44 49.12 2.48 -19.28
C GLY A 44 47.85 2.85 -20.05
N PHE A 45 47.02 1.83 -20.27
CA PHE A 45 45.56 1.89 -20.23
C PHE A 45 45.08 0.53 -19.68
N VAL A 46 44.19 0.58 -18.70
CA VAL A 46 43.54 -0.59 -18.10
C VAL A 46 42.33 -0.94 -18.98
N ILE A 47 42.22 -2.20 -19.39
CA ILE A 47 41.04 -2.70 -20.10
C ILE A 47 39.91 -2.72 -19.06
N ALA A 48 38.82 -2.01 -19.36
CA ALA A 48 37.64 -1.95 -18.51
C ALA A 48 37.18 -3.36 -18.13
N ASP A 49 36.71 -3.53 -16.89
CA ASP A 49 36.20 -4.79 -16.35
C ASP A 49 35.26 -5.48 -17.35
N PRO A 50 35.24 -6.83 -17.36
CA PRO A 50 34.29 -7.57 -18.19
C PRO A 50 32.88 -7.09 -17.87
N VAL A 51 32.21 -6.52 -18.88
CA VAL A 51 30.77 -6.23 -18.79
C VAL A 51 30.09 -7.59 -18.82
N GLU A 52 29.65 -8.07 -17.66
CA GLU A 52 28.79 -9.25 -17.61
C GLU A 52 27.54 -8.94 -18.46
N PRO A 53 27.20 -9.79 -19.43
CA PRO A 53 25.98 -9.60 -20.19
C PRO A 53 24.81 -9.66 -19.21
N LEU A 54 24.05 -8.56 -19.11
CA LEU A 54 22.79 -8.54 -18.37
C LEU A 54 21.88 -9.55 -19.05
N ALA A 55 21.69 -10.72 -18.45
CA ALA A 55 20.71 -11.68 -18.92
C ALA A 55 19.32 -11.05 -18.75
N GLU A 56 18.66 -10.75 -19.87
CA GLU A 56 17.28 -10.30 -19.88
C GLU A 56 16.41 -11.46 -19.39
N ILE A 57 15.77 -11.28 -18.23
CA ILE A 57 14.85 -12.28 -17.65
C ILE A 57 13.55 -12.20 -18.45
N PRO A 58 13.05 -13.30 -19.05
CA PRO A 58 11.79 -13.31 -19.77
C PRO A 58 10.62 -12.88 -18.88
N ASP A 59 9.64 -12.18 -19.46
CA ASP A 59 8.43 -11.73 -18.75
C ASP A 59 7.65 -12.89 -18.10
N GLU A 60 7.74 -14.09 -18.69
CA GLU A 60 7.13 -15.30 -18.18
C GLU A 60 7.77 -15.78 -16.87
N GLU A 61 9.06 -15.49 -16.65
CA GLU A 61 9.82 -15.89 -15.46
C GLU A 61 9.78 -14.83 -14.36
N LEU A 62 9.51 -13.56 -14.72
CA LEU A 62 9.46 -12.42 -13.80
C LEU A 62 8.45 -12.56 -12.66
N PHE A 63 7.39 -13.35 -12.88
CA PHE A 63 6.31 -13.56 -11.89
C PHE A 63 6.17 -15.02 -11.47
N ASP A 64 7.08 -15.90 -11.87
CA ASP A 64 7.03 -17.32 -11.49
C ASP A 64 7.65 -17.52 -10.10
N PRO A 65 6.86 -17.97 -9.09
CA PRO A 65 7.37 -18.24 -7.75
C PRO A 65 8.43 -19.35 -7.71
N ALA A 66 8.53 -20.18 -8.75
CA ALA A 66 9.57 -21.19 -8.86
C ALA A 66 10.97 -20.59 -9.07
N TYR A 67 11.04 -19.43 -9.73
CA TYR A 67 12.30 -18.72 -10.02
C TYR A 67 12.56 -17.61 -9.00
N TYR A 68 11.50 -16.92 -8.56
CA TYR A 68 11.58 -15.83 -7.58
C TYR A 68 10.60 -16.08 -6.43
N PRO A 69 10.90 -17.03 -5.53
CA PRO A 69 10.05 -17.28 -4.37
C PRO A 69 10.10 -16.09 -3.42
N LEU A 70 8.93 -15.73 -2.87
CA LEU A 70 8.84 -14.72 -1.81
C LEU A 70 9.74 -15.10 -0.64
N THR A 71 10.59 -14.17 -0.24
CA THR A 71 11.41 -14.29 0.95
C THR A 71 10.53 -14.22 2.20
N ALA A 72 11.01 -14.79 3.31
CA ALA A 72 10.29 -14.72 4.59
C ALA A 72 10.04 -13.28 5.05
N THR A 73 10.94 -12.36 4.68
CA THR A 73 10.78 -10.92 4.95
C THR A 73 9.64 -10.32 4.13
N GLU A 74 9.59 -10.58 2.82
CA GLU A 74 8.50 -10.09 1.96
C GLU A 74 7.14 -10.66 2.38
N MET A 75 7.08 -11.92 2.82
CA MET A 75 5.84 -12.47 3.37
C MET A 75 5.39 -11.75 4.65
N LEU A 76 6.33 -11.43 5.54
CA LEU A 76 6.02 -10.68 6.76
C LEU A 76 5.53 -9.26 6.44
N GLU A 77 6.13 -8.62 5.43
CA GLU A 77 5.68 -7.32 4.94
C GLU A 77 4.26 -7.38 4.36
N LEU A 78 3.94 -8.44 3.61
CA LEU A 78 2.58 -8.66 3.10
C LEU A 78 1.56 -8.86 4.24
N GLU A 79 1.90 -9.61 5.29
CA GLU A 79 1.04 -9.77 6.46
C GLU A 79 0.77 -8.43 7.17
N GLN A 80 1.80 -7.59 7.31
CA GLN A 80 1.62 -6.25 7.89
C GLN A 80 0.74 -5.35 7.03
N VAL A 81 0.83 -5.46 5.70
CA VAL A 81 -0.05 -4.74 4.78
C VAL A 81 -1.50 -5.19 4.95
N ASP A 82 -1.74 -6.48 5.13
CA ASP A 82 -3.09 -7.01 5.39
C ASP A 82 -3.66 -6.48 6.73
N GLU A 83 -2.85 -6.45 7.79
CA GLU A 83 -3.23 -5.85 9.08
C GLU A 83 -3.59 -4.37 8.93
N ILE A 84 -2.77 -3.60 8.21
CA ILE A 84 -3.03 -2.19 7.95
C ILE A 84 -4.35 -2.01 7.18
N ASN A 85 -4.59 -2.84 6.17
CA ASN A 85 -5.81 -2.77 5.37
C ASN A 85 -7.05 -3.07 6.22
N GLU A 86 -6.97 -4.03 7.16
CA GLU A 86 -8.07 -4.31 8.10
C GLU A 86 -8.36 -3.10 9.00
N ILE A 87 -7.32 -2.48 9.56
CA ILE A 87 -7.47 -1.28 10.40
C ILE A 87 -8.08 -0.12 9.60
N LEU A 88 -7.63 0.10 8.37
CA LEU A 88 -8.17 1.15 7.51
C LEU A 88 -9.65 0.92 7.17
N ALA A 89 -10.05 -0.33 6.94
CA ALA A 89 -11.45 -0.68 6.72
C ALA A 89 -12.32 -0.44 7.97
N GLU A 90 -11.81 -0.75 9.17
CA GLU A 90 -12.51 -0.44 10.42
C GLU A 90 -12.64 1.08 10.64
N LEU A 91 -11.60 1.85 10.34
CA LEU A 91 -11.62 3.31 10.47
C LEU A 91 -12.64 3.96 9.53
N ASP A 92 -12.75 3.51 8.28
CA ASP A 92 -13.76 4.00 7.32
C ASP A 92 -15.19 3.74 7.83
N LEU A 93 -15.43 2.55 8.42
CA LEU A 93 -16.70 2.23 9.05
C LEU A 93 -16.99 3.17 10.25
N MET A 94 -15.98 3.45 11.08
CA MET A 94 -16.12 4.37 12.21
C MET A 94 -16.41 5.81 11.76
N GLU A 95 -15.75 6.29 10.70
CA GLU A 95 -16.00 7.60 10.10
C GLU A 95 -17.45 7.72 9.63
N SER A 96 -17.95 6.72 8.90
CA SER A 96 -19.35 6.66 8.48
C SER A 96 -20.31 6.73 9.68
N HIS A 97 -19.99 6.04 10.78
CA HIS A 97 -20.82 6.08 11.98
C HIS A 97 -20.80 7.46 12.66
N GLN A 98 -19.65 8.12 12.71
CA GLN A 98 -19.53 9.49 13.21
C GLN A 98 -20.28 10.50 12.33
N GLU A 99 -20.18 10.37 11.01
CA GLU A 99 -20.89 11.23 10.06
C GLU A 99 -22.41 11.07 10.24
N LEU A 100 -22.90 9.84 10.38
CA LEU A 100 -24.30 9.55 10.64
C LEU A 100 -24.77 10.15 11.96
N HIS A 101 -23.98 10.02 13.04
CA HIS A 101 -24.28 10.60 14.34
C HIS A 101 -24.35 12.14 14.27
N HIS A 102 -23.43 12.76 13.54
CA HIS A 102 -23.44 14.21 13.31
C HIS A 102 -24.72 14.63 12.56
N LYS A 103 -25.05 13.95 11.45
CA LYS A 103 -26.28 14.20 10.67
C LYS A 103 -27.54 14.04 11.53
N LEU A 104 -27.61 13.00 12.36
CA LEU A 104 -28.72 12.76 13.28
C LEU A 104 -28.84 13.89 14.32
N THR A 105 -27.72 14.31 14.90
CA THR A 105 -27.66 15.39 15.88
C THR A 105 -28.14 16.70 15.27
N GLN A 106 -27.64 17.03 14.08
CA GLN A 106 -28.04 18.22 13.34
C GLN A 106 -29.54 18.21 13.03
N LYS A 107 -30.05 17.12 12.46
CA LYS A 107 -31.48 16.98 12.14
C LYS A 107 -32.36 17.06 13.40
N THR A 108 -31.92 16.48 14.51
CA THR A 108 -32.63 16.57 15.80
C THR A 108 -32.68 18.01 16.29
N ARG A 109 -31.57 18.75 16.17
CA ARG A 109 -31.51 20.17 16.53
C ARG A 109 -32.42 21.02 15.63
N GLU A 110 -32.41 20.79 14.32
CA GLU A 110 -33.28 21.47 13.36
C GLU A 110 -34.77 21.25 13.70
N LEU A 111 -35.18 20.00 13.91
CA LEU A 111 -36.57 19.67 14.27
C LEU A 111 -36.98 20.33 15.59
N ARG A 112 -36.13 20.28 16.63
CA ARG A 112 -36.38 20.97 17.91
C ARG A 112 -36.40 22.49 17.79
N SER A 113 -35.60 23.08 16.89
CA SER A 113 -35.60 24.53 16.68
C SER A 113 -36.87 25.03 15.98
N SER A 114 -37.55 24.15 15.24
CA SER A 114 -38.74 24.48 14.45
C SER A 114 -40.08 24.25 15.17
N SER A 115 -40.07 23.69 16.37
CA SER A 115 -41.28 23.30 17.09
C SER A 115 -41.07 23.37 18.61
N ASP A 116 -42.12 23.66 19.37
CA ASP A 116 -42.16 23.75 20.84
C ASP A 116 -42.04 22.34 21.52
N VAL A 117 -41.31 21.45 20.88
CA VAL A 117 -41.15 20.01 21.20
C VAL A 117 -40.55 19.83 22.59
N ASP A 118 -39.62 20.70 23.00
CA ASP A 118 -38.99 20.57 24.29
C ASP A 118 -40.00 20.78 25.44
N ALA A 119 -40.93 21.73 25.31
CA ALA A 119 -42.03 21.90 26.26
C ALA A 119 -42.99 20.69 26.27
N GLU A 120 -43.25 20.09 25.11
CA GLU A 120 -44.06 18.88 24.98
C GLU A 120 -43.38 17.65 25.59
N ILE A 121 -42.07 17.45 25.36
CA ILE A 121 -41.27 16.36 25.94
C ILE A 121 -41.22 16.50 27.47
N TYR A 122 -40.98 17.70 28.00
CA TYR A 122 -41.03 17.95 29.44
C TYR A 122 -42.44 17.69 30.01
N SER A 123 -43.49 18.07 29.30
CA SER A 123 -44.89 17.76 29.66
C SER A 123 -45.17 16.25 29.68
N MET A 124 -44.69 15.51 28.67
CA MET A 124 -44.83 14.04 28.60
C MET A 124 -44.04 13.33 29.70
N MET A 125 -42.79 13.72 29.97
CA MET A 125 -41.98 13.15 31.05
C MET A 125 -42.60 13.44 32.43
N ALA A 126 -43.11 14.66 32.65
CA ALA A 126 -43.81 15.01 33.88
C ALA A 126 -45.12 14.23 34.06
N LYS A 127 -45.87 13.99 32.97
CA LYS A 127 -47.07 13.13 32.98
C LYS A 127 -46.75 11.66 33.25
N ALA A 128 -45.67 11.12 32.67
CA ALA A 128 -45.22 9.75 32.91
C ALA A 128 -44.70 9.53 34.35
N ALA A 129 -44.03 10.53 34.93
CA ALA A 129 -43.61 10.49 36.34
C ALA A 129 -44.82 10.52 37.30
N LYS A 130 -45.85 11.32 37.02
CA LYS A 130 -47.09 11.36 37.81
C LYS A 130 -47.95 10.09 37.66
N ALA A 131 -47.86 9.36 36.55
CA ALA A 131 -48.56 8.09 36.37
C ALA A 131 -48.00 6.95 37.25
N LYS A 132 -46.72 7.02 37.65
CA LYS A 132 -46.12 6.03 38.58
C LYS A 132 -46.51 6.23 40.05
N SER A 133 -47.09 7.38 40.44
CA SER A 133 -47.48 7.64 41.83
C SER A 133 -48.94 7.29 42.18
N PHE A 134 -49.74 6.80 41.22
CA PHE A 134 -51.17 6.51 41.46
C PHE A 134 -51.62 5.06 41.17
N SER A 135 -50.70 4.12 41.00
CA SER A 135 -51.05 2.70 40.82
C SER A 135 -50.58 1.84 42.00
N SER A 136 -51.07 2.13 43.21
CA SER A 136 -50.99 1.23 44.36
C SER A 136 -52.20 0.30 44.50
N LYS A 137 -52.96 0.05 43.42
CA LYS A 137 -54.02 -0.96 43.42
C LYS A 137 -53.73 -2.02 42.37
N GLN A 138 -53.53 -3.23 42.88
CA GLN A 138 -53.46 -4.50 42.15
C GLN A 138 -54.44 -4.56 40.98
N ILE A 139 -53.93 -4.92 39.80
CA ILE A 139 -54.67 -5.83 38.91
C ILE A 139 -53.70 -6.94 38.50
N HIS A 140 -54.01 -8.12 39.00
CA HIS A 140 -53.46 -9.40 38.61
C HIS A 140 -53.68 -9.62 37.11
N LEU A 141 -52.60 -9.68 36.32
CA LEU A 141 -52.63 -10.27 34.98
C LEU A 141 -51.32 -11.00 34.76
N GLN A 142 -51.35 -12.30 35.07
CA GLN A 142 -50.40 -13.25 34.52
C GLN A 142 -50.52 -13.23 32.99
N LYS A 143 -49.45 -12.85 32.30
CA LYS A 143 -49.22 -13.30 30.93
C LYS A 143 -47.78 -13.79 30.82
N LYS A 144 -47.65 -15.11 30.92
CA LYS A 144 -46.51 -15.87 30.41
C LYS A 144 -46.25 -15.42 28.97
N ASN A 145 -45.04 -15.01 28.67
CA ASN A 145 -44.44 -15.17 27.34
C ASN A 145 -42.97 -15.52 27.53
N SER A 146 -42.75 -16.84 27.62
CA SER A 146 -41.48 -17.48 27.33
C SER A 146 -41.20 -17.29 25.85
N PHE A 147 -40.27 -16.41 25.49
CA PHE A 147 -39.59 -16.52 24.21
C PHE A 147 -38.18 -17.04 24.46
N HIS A 148 -38.03 -18.29 24.05
CA HIS A 148 -36.83 -19.07 24.11
C HIS A 148 -35.65 -18.35 23.47
N ALA A 149 -34.53 -18.38 24.18
CA ALA A 149 -33.21 -18.31 23.58
C ALA A 149 -33.11 -19.29 22.40
N LYS A 150 -32.71 -18.79 21.23
CA LYS A 150 -31.95 -19.60 20.27
C LYS A 150 -30.70 -18.85 19.82
N ARG A 151 -29.60 -19.47 20.22
CA ARG A 151 -28.19 -19.27 19.92
C ARG A 151 -27.93 -19.61 18.44
N ASN A 152 -27.02 -18.88 17.81
CA ASN A 152 -26.24 -19.21 16.60
C ASN A 152 -26.97 -19.54 15.29
N MET A 153 -26.86 -18.63 14.33
CA MET A 153 -26.55 -18.99 12.93
C MET A 153 -25.37 -18.11 12.49
N ARG A 154 -24.16 -18.68 12.52
CA ARG A 154 -23.00 -18.15 11.79
C ARG A 154 -23.44 -17.99 10.33
N SER A 155 -23.40 -16.78 9.79
CA SER A 155 -23.41 -16.56 8.35
C SER A 155 -22.16 -17.24 7.79
N ALA A 156 -22.33 -18.35 7.08
CA ALA A 156 -21.24 -18.95 6.33
C ALA A 156 -20.88 -17.98 5.20
N LEU A 157 -19.78 -17.26 5.37
CA LEU A 157 -19.16 -16.48 4.31
C LEU A 157 -18.77 -17.46 3.20
N HIS A 158 -19.47 -17.41 2.06
CA HIS A 158 -19.13 -18.21 0.89
C HIS A 158 -17.80 -17.72 0.32
N GLN A 159 -16.73 -18.49 0.52
CA GLN A 159 -15.51 -18.31 -0.27
C GLN A 159 -15.68 -18.99 -1.65
N PRO A 160 -15.21 -18.35 -2.73
CA PRO A 160 -15.26 -18.94 -4.07
C PRO A 160 -14.34 -20.16 -4.15
N ARG A 161 -14.83 -21.27 -4.71
CA ARG A 161 -14.02 -22.46 -4.98
C ARG A 161 -13.19 -22.22 -6.25
N SER A 162 -11.89 -22.47 -6.15
CA SER A 162 -10.98 -22.58 -7.29
C SER A 162 -11.43 -23.71 -8.23
N VAL A 163 -11.46 -23.41 -9.53
CA VAL A 163 -11.81 -24.33 -10.61
C VAL A 163 -10.51 -25.01 -11.07
N LYS A 164 -10.56 -26.34 -11.21
CA LYS A 164 -9.48 -27.13 -11.82
C LYS A 164 -9.39 -26.90 -13.32
#